data_AF-A0A9X6RNY1-F1
#
_entry.id   AF-A0A9X6RNY1-F1
#
_cell.length_a   1.000
_cell.length_b   1.000
_cell.length_c   1.000
_cell.angle_alpha   90.00
_cell.angle_beta   90.00
_cell.angle_gamma   90.00
#
_symmetry.space_group_name_H-M   'P 1'
#
loop_
_entity.id
_entity.type
_entity.pdbx_description
1 polymer ?
#
loop_
_entity_poly.entity_id
_entity_poly.type
_entity_poly.pdbx_seq_one_letter_code
_entity_poly.pdbx_strand_id
1 'polypeptide(L)'
;MACNHGGYYTCQDKYNPGVLQPKKWENCMTLDDQSWGYRRNIREIDVLPMADLIGMLAATVSCGGNFLLNIGPSGDGTIPAIFQERLRQLGQWMDINGEAIYKTVPWSRQNDTINSDVW
;
A
#
# COMPACT_ATOMS: atom_id res chain seq x y z
N MET A 1 -12.74 -5.96 20.73
CA MET A 1 -12.51 -6.01 19.27
C MET A 1 -12.22 -4.60 18.80
N ALA A 2 -11.05 -4.37 18.19
CA ALA A 2 -10.78 -3.13 17.47
C ALA A 2 -11.71 -3.02 16.25
N CYS A 3 -11.93 -1.81 15.72
CA CYS A 3 -12.75 -1.56 14.51
C CYS A 3 -14.27 -1.80 14.60
N ASN A 4 -14.94 -1.38 15.67
CA ASN A 4 -16.42 -1.39 15.69
C ASN A 4 -17.06 -0.08 15.16
N HIS A 5 -16.36 1.05 15.27
CA HIS A 5 -16.87 2.39 14.97
C HIS A 5 -15.98 3.10 13.94
N GLY A 6 -16.44 4.22 13.36
CA GLY A 6 -15.70 5.03 12.38
C GLY A 6 -16.23 4.91 10.95
N GLY A 7 -15.73 5.73 10.02
CA GLY A 7 -16.14 5.72 8.61
C GLY A 7 -15.61 4.51 7.83
N TYR A 8 -14.42 4.02 8.20
CA TYR A 8 -13.74 2.87 7.62
C TYR A 8 -12.82 2.21 8.66
N TYR A 9 -12.30 1.03 8.36
CA TYR A 9 -11.43 0.26 9.26
C TYR A 9 -9.92 0.52 9.03
N THR A 10 -9.18 0.66 10.12
CA THR A 10 -7.70 0.73 10.19
C THR A 10 -7.25 0.05 11.49
N CYS A 11 -7.51 -1.25 11.62
CA CYS A 11 -7.62 -1.91 12.92
C CYS A 11 -6.31 -2.09 13.68
N GLN A 12 -5.19 -2.03 12.97
CA GLN A 12 -3.84 -2.13 13.51
C GLN A 12 -2.86 -1.42 12.57
N ASP A 13 -1.61 -1.30 13.01
CA ASP A 13 -0.52 -0.86 12.15
C ASP A 13 -0.38 -1.78 10.92
N LYS A 14 -0.20 -1.20 9.74
CA LYS A 14 -0.06 -1.96 8.48
C LYS A 14 -1.21 -2.96 8.26
N TYR A 15 -2.44 -2.54 8.59
CA TYR A 15 -3.61 -3.39 8.49
C TYR A 15 -3.87 -3.83 7.05
N ASN A 16 -3.67 -5.12 6.77
CA ASN A 16 -4.04 -5.77 5.53
C ASN A 16 -4.72 -7.12 5.85
N PRO A 17 -6.05 -7.23 5.74
CA PRO A 17 -6.78 -8.43 6.09
C PRO A 17 -6.63 -9.57 5.07
N GLY A 18 -6.16 -9.29 3.85
CA GLY A 18 -6.01 -10.30 2.78
C GLY A 18 -7.32 -10.94 2.29
N VAL A 19 -8.46 -10.45 2.77
CA VAL A 19 -9.80 -10.91 2.40
C VAL A 19 -10.76 -9.74 2.29
N LEU A 20 -11.78 -9.88 1.44
CA LEU A 20 -12.82 -8.88 1.26
C LEU A 20 -13.51 -8.56 2.59
N GLN A 21 -13.51 -7.28 2.95
CA GLN A 21 -14.17 -6.80 4.17
C GLN A 21 -15.60 -6.33 3.89
N PRO A 22 -16.53 -6.51 4.85
CA PRO A 22 -17.90 -6.03 4.70
C PRO A 22 -18.03 -4.50 4.76
N LYS A 23 -17.00 -3.80 5.23
CA LYS A 23 -16.94 -2.34 5.30
C LYS A 23 -15.64 -1.86 4.65
N LYS A 24 -15.67 -0.61 4.15
CA LYS A 24 -14.46 0.06 3.68
C LYS A 24 -13.38 0.10 4.76
N TRP A 25 -12.15 -0.01 4.30
CA TRP A 25 -10.94 -0.06 5.13
C TRP A 25 -9.77 0.57 4.38
N GLU A 26 -8.71 0.89 5.10
CA GLU A 26 -7.51 1.51 4.53
C GLU A 26 -6.27 0.79 5.04
N ASN A 27 -5.38 0.45 4.10
CA ASN A 27 -4.08 -0.12 4.34
C ASN A 27 -3.05 1.01 4.45
N CYS A 28 -2.71 1.39 5.67
CA CYS A 28 -1.67 2.39 5.92
C CYS A 28 -0.30 1.69 5.99
N MET A 29 0.55 1.92 5.00
CA MET A 29 1.88 1.32 4.88
C MET A 29 2.98 2.37 4.82
N THR A 30 4.21 1.96 5.13
CA THR A 30 5.40 2.80 5.06
C THR A 30 6.32 2.33 3.94
N LEU A 31 6.91 3.26 3.20
CA LEU A 31 7.91 2.94 2.18
C LEU A 31 9.23 2.44 2.79
N ASP A 32 9.58 2.97 3.97
CA ASP A 32 10.62 2.44 4.87
C ASP A 32 10.01 1.31 5.70
N ASP A 33 10.57 0.10 5.61
CA ASP A 33 10.05 -1.08 6.28
C ASP A 33 10.06 -0.96 7.82
N GLN A 34 10.99 -0.16 8.35
CA GLN A 34 11.31 -0.05 9.77
C GLN A 34 10.71 1.19 10.45
N SER A 35 10.22 2.18 9.71
CA SER A 35 9.82 3.46 10.31
C SER A 35 8.75 4.22 9.53
N TRP A 36 7.89 4.91 10.28
CA TRP A 36 6.97 5.93 9.76
C TRP A 36 7.67 7.28 9.52
N GLY A 37 8.67 7.60 10.34
CA GLY A 37 9.46 8.82 10.24
C GLY A 37 10.78 8.62 9.47
N TYR A 38 11.42 9.72 9.12
CA TYR A 38 12.71 9.68 8.44
C TYR A 38 13.82 9.10 9.31
N ARG A 39 14.57 8.13 8.77
CA ARG A 39 15.80 7.58 9.36
C ARG A 39 17.02 8.00 8.54
N ARG A 40 18.01 8.62 9.21
CA ARG A 40 19.25 9.06 8.56
C ARG A 40 20.12 7.92 8.03
N ASN A 41 20.01 6.74 8.63
CA ASN A 41 20.78 5.54 8.32
C ASN A 41 20.00 4.55 7.43
N ILE A 42 18.98 5.02 6.72
CA ILE A 42 18.20 4.18 5.81
C ILE A 42 19.10 3.62 4.70
N ARG A 43 18.95 2.32 4.43
CA ARG A 43 19.63 1.63 3.33
C ARG A 43 18.59 1.25 2.29
N GLU A 44 19.02 1.02 1.06
CA GLU A 44 18.12 0.60 -0.02
C GLU A 44 17.34 -0.68 0.32
N ILE A 45 17.97 -1.64 1.02
CA ILE A 45 17.33 -2.89 1.47
C ILE A 45 16.21 -2.66 2.50
N ASP A 46 16.20 -1.51 3.18
CA ASP A 46 15.14 -1.13 4.12
C ASP A 46 13.96 -0.46 3.40
N VAL A 47 14.07 -0.19 2.08
CA VAL A 47 13.02 0.44 1.27
C VAL A 47 12.30 -0.65 0.48
N LEU A 48 10.97 -0.65 0.57
CA LEU A 48 10.16 -1.66 -0.10
C LEU A 48 10.47 -1.71 -1.62
N PRO A 49 10.71 -2.92 -2.17
CA PRO A 49 10.85 -3.13 -3.59
C PRO A 49 9.58 -2.71 -4.34
N MET A 50 9.74 -2.30 -5.61
CA MET A 50 8.61 -1.86 -6.43
C MET A 50 7.59 -2.99 -6.68
N ALA A 51 8.06 -4.22 -6.88
CA ALA A 51 7.19 -5.38 -7.07
C ALA A 51 6.27 -5.59 -5.85
N ASP A 52 6.83 -5.50 -4.65
CA ASP A 52 6.10 -5.68 -3.39
C ASP A 52 5.07 -4.56 -3.20
N LEU A 53 5.42 -3.30 -3.51
CA LEU A 53 4.49 -2.16 -3.46
C LEU A 53 3.30 -2.35 -4.40
N ILE A 54 3.54 -2.80 -5.64
CA ILE A 54 2.48 -3.07 -6.62
C ILE A 54 1.60 -4.23 -6.14
N GLY A 55 2.21 -5.31 -5.66
CA GLY A 55 1.47 -6.46 -5.11
C GLY A 55 0.59 -6.08 -3.92
N MET A 56 1.12 -5.28 -3.00
CA MET A 56 0.36 -4.76 -1.85
C MET A 56 -0.79 -3.84 -2.27
N LEU A 57 -0.56 -2.95 -3.24
CA LEU A 57 -1.60 -2.09 -3.79
C LEU A 57 -2.72 -2.93 -4.44
N ALA A 58 -2.36 -3.87 -5.31
CA ALA A 58 -3.30 -4.75 -6.00
C ALA A 58 -4.13 -5.58 -5.01
N ALA A 59 -3.48 -6.22 -4.04
CA ALA A 59 -4.15 -7.00 -2.99
C ALA A 59 -5.09 -6.15 -2.13
N THR A 60 -4.68 -4.91 -1.80
CA THR A 60 -5.50 -3.98 -1.01
C THR A 60 -6.78 -3.61 -1.77
N VAL A 61 -6.64 -3.25 -3.04
CA VAL A 61 -7.74 -2.81 -3.90
C VAL A 61 -8.68 -3.98 -4.24
N SER A 62 -8.14 -5.16 -4.53
CA SER A 62 -8.94 -6.37 -4.80
C SER A 62 -9.80 -6.77 -3.59
N CYS A 63 -9.31 -6.53 -2.37
CA CYS A 63 -10.03 -6.73 -1.11
C CYS A 63 -10.87 -5.51 -0.67
N GLY A 64 -11.01 -4.49 -1.53
CA GLY A 64 -11.93 -3.36 -1.36
C GLY A 64 -11.43 -2.23 -0.47
N GLY A 65 -10.14 -2.25 -0.13
CA GLY A 65 -9.48 -1.23 0.68
C GLY A 65 -8.89 -0.09 -0.15
N ASN A 66 -8.54 0.99 0.56
CA ASN A 66 -7.69 2.05 0.02
C ASN A 66 -6.24 1.81 0.44
N PHE A 67 -5.28 2.22 -0.39
CA PHE A 67 -3.86 2.12 -0.07
C PHE A 67 -3.28 3.49 0.26
N LEU A 68 -2.78 3.65 1.48
CA LEU A 68 -2.12 4.86 1.96
C LEU A 68 -0.62 4.55 2.13
N LEU A 69 0.20 5.14 1.26
CA LEU A 69 1.65 4.99 1.30
C LEU A 69 2.29 6.21 1.99
N ASN A 70 2.91 5.98 3.14
CA ASN A 70 3.67 6.97 3.89
C ASN A 70 5.13 7.04 3.45
N ILE A 71 5.66 8.26 3.39
CA ILE A 71 7.09 8.57 3.22
C ILE A 71 7.53 9.53 4.34
N GLY A 72 8.77 9.40 4.81
CA GLY A 72 9.34 10.30 5.81
C GLY A 72 10.27 11.33 5.16
N PRO A 73 9.89 12.62 5.06
CA PRO A 73 10.78 13.69 4.63
C PRO A 73 11.90 13.93 5.65
N SER A 74 13.06 14.39 5.19
CA SER A 74 14.14 14.81 6.08
C SER A 74 13.80 16.11 6.82
N GLY A 75 14.59 16.42 7.86
CA GLY A 75 14.34 17.59 8.71
C GLY A 75 14.43 18.95 8.00
N ASP A 76 15.03 19.00 6.81
CA ASP A 76 15.05 20.16 5.92
C ASP A 76 13.86 20.22 4.95
N GLY A 77 12.92 19.28 5.06
CA GLY A 77 11.73 19.18 4.23
C GLY A 77 11.94 18.49 2.88
N THR A 78 13.16 18.02 2.57
CA THR A 78 13.40 17.29 1.32
C THR A 78 12.95 15.83 1.40
N ILE A 79 12.56 15.25 0.26
CA ILE A 79 12.24 13.81 0.19
C ILE A 79 13.51 13.08 -0.23
N PRO A 80 13.97 12.04 0.51
CA PRO A 80 15.11 11.23 0.12
C PRO A 80 15.01 10.71 -1.32
N ALA A 81 16.12 10.70 -2.06
CA ALA A 81 16.14 10.36 -3.49
C ALA A 81 15.52 8.98 -3.78
N ILE A 82 15.81 7.99 -2.93
CA ILE A 82 15.26 6.64 -3.07
C ILE A 82 13.73 6.60 -2.94
N PHE A 83 13.14 7.44 -2.07
CA PHE A 83 11.69 7.54 -1.97
C PHE A 83 11.09 8.23 -3.19
N GLN A 84 11.73 9.28 -3.69
CA GLN A 84 11.28 9.93 -4.93
C GLN A 84 11.31 8.97 -6.12
N GLU A 85 12.35 8.14 -6.21
CA GLU A 85 12.47 7.12 -7.25
C GLU A 85 11.31 6.13 -7.21
N ARG A 86 11.02 5.54 -6.04
CA ARG A 86 9.91 4.61 -5.86
C ARG A 86 8.55 5.26 -6.15
N LEU A 87 8.34 6.50 -5.70
CA LEU A 87 7.11 7.25 -6.00
C LEU A 87 6.94 7.51 -7.51
N ARG A 88 8.02 7.83 -8.22
CA ARG A 88 7.98 8.01 -9.69
C ARG A 88 7.73 6.69 -10.41
N GLN A 89 8.36 5.59 -9.98
CA GLN A 89 8.14 4.25 -10.53
C GLN A 89 6.68 3.81 -10.33
N LEU A 90 6.13 4.02 -9.13
CA LEU A 90 4.72 3.75 -8.87
C LEU A 90 3.80 4.62 -9.75
N GLY A 91 4.11 5.92 -9.88
CA GLY A 91 3.37 6.82 -10.75
C GLY A 91 3.37 6.38 -12.22
N GLN A 92 4.52 5.96 -12.75
CA GLN A 92 4.63 5.42 -14.12
C GLN A 92 3.82 4.14 -14.30
N TRP A 93 3.83 3.25 -13.31
CA TRP A 93 3.01 2.04 -13.35
C TRP A 93 1.52 2.36 -13.32
N MET A 94 1.12 3.34 -12.49
CA MET A 94 -0.26 3.82 -12.37
C MET A 94 -0.75 4.55 -13.63
N ASP A 95 0.13 5.19 -14.41
CA ASP A 95 -0.24 5.82 -15.68
C ASP A 95 -0.74 4.80 -16.71
N ILE A 96 -0.16 3.59 -16.68
CA ILE A 96 -0.55 2.49 -17.57
C ILE A 96 -1.72 1.68 -16.98
N ASN A 97 -1.68 1.38 -15.67
CA ASN A 97 -2.57 0.40 -15.04
C ASN A 97 -3.65 1.03 -14.14
N GLY A 98 -3.73 2.36 -14.09
CA GLY A 98 -4.59 3.09 -13.16
C GLY A 98 -6.08 2.82 -13.32
N GLU A 99 -6.55 2.44 -14.50
CA GLU A 99 -7.95 2.04 -14.73
C GLU A 99 -8.34 0.81 -13.91
N ALA A 100 -7.40 -0.13 -13.69
CA ALA A 100 -7.62 -1.32 -12.87
C ALA A 100 -7.60 -1.02 -11.36
N ILE A 101 -7.24 0.20 -10.96
CA ILE A 101 -7.10 0.61 -9.56
C ILE A 101 -8.15 1.64 -9.16
N TYR A 102 -8.27 2.73 -9.91
CA TYR A 102 -9.13 3.84 -9.54
C TYR A 102 -10.60 3.51 -9.78
N LYS A 103 -11.43 3.77 -8.76
CA LYS A 103 -12.90 3.60 -8.80
C LYS A 103 -13.38 2.18 -9.14
N THR A 104 -12.49 1.19 -9.05
CA THR A 104 -12.88 -0.21 -9.18
C THR A 104 -13.62 -0.70 -7.95
N VAL A 105 -14.30 -1.83 -8.10
CA VAL A 105 -14.99 -2.52 -7.02
C VAL A 105 -14.46 -3.95 -6.94
N PRO A 106 -14.33 -4.52 -5.74
CA PRO A 106 -13.94 -5.91 -5.57
C PRO A 106 -14.81 -6.85 -6.39
N TRP A 107 -14.18 -7.81 -7.05
CA TRP A 107 -14.89 -8.92 -7.66
C TRP A 107 -15.44 -9.88 -6.57
N SER A 108 -16.25 -10.87 -6.96
CA SER A 108 -16.76 -11.90 -6.03
C SER A 108 -15.68 -12.89 -5.54
N ARG A 109 -14.52 -12.89 -6.19
CA ARG A 109 -13.32 -13.69 -5.88
C ARG A 109 -12.10 -12.79 -5.95
N GLN A 110 -11.26 -12.83 -4.91
CA GLN A 110 -10.12 -11.92 -4.73
C GLN A 110 -8.79 -12.48 -5.24
N ASN A 111 -8.66 -13.79 -5.36
CA ASN A 111 -7.41 -14.44 -5.77
C ASN A 111 -7.66 -15.54 -6.80
N ASP A 112 -6.64 -15.81 -7.60
CA ASP A 112 -6.62 -16.96 -8.49
C ASP A 112 -6.47 -18.25 -7.66
N THR A 113 -7.32 -19.24 -7.92
CA THR A 113 -7.29 -20.55 -7.25
C THR A 113 -6.05 -21.39 -7.57
N ILE A 114 -5.37 -21.09 -8.69
CA ILE A 114 -4.17 -21.77 -9.17
C ILE A 114 -2.92 -20.96 -8.77
N ASN A 115 -2.98 -19.63 -8.89
CA ASN A 115 -1.85 -18.75 -8.59
C ASN A 115 -2.16 -17.86 -7.37
N SER A 116 -1.76 -18.30 -6.18
CA SER A 116 -2.05 -17.59 -4.91
C SER A 116 -1.52 -16.16 -4.84
N ASP A 117 -0.53 -15.84 -5.67
CA ASP A 117 0.15 -14.54 -5.69
C ASP A 117 -0.46 -13.57 -6.72
N VAL A 118 -1.53 -14.00 -7.41
CA VAL A 118 -2.26 -13.21 -8.42
C VAL A 118 -3.59 -12.73 -7.83
N TRP A 119 -3.80 -11.41 -7.88
CA TRP A 119 -4.90 -10.67 -7.27
C TRP A 119 -5.79 -10.00 -8.32
#